data_AF-A0A936LPX4-F1
#
_entry.id   AF-A0A936LPX4-F1
#
_cell.length_a   1.000
_cell.length_b   1.000
_cell.length_c   1.000
_cell.angle_alpha   90.00
_cell.angle_beta   90.00
_cell.angle_gamma   90.00
#
_symmetry.space_group_name_H-M   'P 1'
#
loop_
_entity.id
_entity.type
_entity.pdbx_description
1 polymer ?
#
loop_
_entity_poly.entity_id
_entity_poly.type
_entity_poly.pdbx_seq_one_letter_code
_entity_poly.pdbx_strand_id
1 'polypeptide(L)'
;MKGVMMTGGRLTIWIDGREALPVRAIPYVTGWRYSPDFVAESLARATAAPFEKLRNLVAFHRSAGKSLPVMASEWTAVMAEVKGFEAELRERRPDVDAEDDHAGYAAWRRGAALKLPAGVFVWLNEFLRERETDHKRTPDDRPVILAPMLDGDTRAAVLEGFEDCPRRGPDADRAMIGYADFVTICHVDDPANFGGFRVEANGLHVDLPDADATLIPEERAAVTWHPTGQYDKPALSLPCTLGQLRAFLPDAGMAGYIDEEAVDAVLGEHEHRTGWYDNTMNAAMWFKRASVKPDEAAMLLCRIDPLERDWQGNAPDPERIYVDDDKASPDRYRLLLRAFLDVAETDQKPRTLLDWRDVAKREGLRHHQWIDEYVLARIEELSADSGSAGGVAKVGAGATAATVNLTKIRINAIVQTATRLKYDPLSVATGGKAIIEAECLDKLKGAPHRFTPDTFKKAWQAARDAGRIDVENVEIYRGQQGGNPHGC
;
A
#
# COMPACT_ATOMS: atom_id res chain seq x y z
N MET A 1 -33.89 -3.39 -20.83
CA MET A 1 -32.47 -3.22 -21.21
C MET A 1 -31.66 -3.29 -19.92
N LYS A 2 -30.93 -4.38 -19.67
CA LYS A 2 -29.97 -4.43 -18.56
C LYS A 2 -28.83 -3.49 -18.91
N GLY A 3 -28.58 -2.47 -18.09
CA GLY A 3 -27.44 -1.59 -18.28
C GLY A 3 -26.16 -2.41 -18.16
N VAL A 4 -25.32 -2.38 -19.20
CA VAL A 4 -23.97 -2.94 -19.14
C VAL A 4 -23.21 -2.05 -18.16
N MET A 5 -22.93 -2.56 -16.95
CA MET A 5 -22.07 -1.85 -16.00
C MET A 5 -20.66 -1.81 -16.58
N MET A 6 -20.20 -0.60 -16.91
CA MET A 6 -18.81 -0.36 -17.24
C MET A 6 -18.00 -0.42 -15.95
N THR A 7 -17.04 -1.31 -15.87
CA THR A 7 -16.21 -1.45 -14.66
C THR A 7 -14.89 -0.70 -14.88
N GLY A 8 -14.47 0.12 -13.90
CA GLY A 8 -13.14 0.74 -13.84
C GLY A 8 -12.17 -0.18 -13.11
N GLY A 9 -10.89 -0.22 -13.48
CA GLY A 9 -9.92 -1.16 -12.88
C GLY A 9 -8.73 -1.49 -13.79
N ARG A 10 -7.55 -1.68 -13.19
CA ARG A 10 -6.33 -2.06 -13.92
C ARG A 10 -6.49 -3.46 -14.51
N LEU A 11 -5.95 -3.69 -15.71
CA LEU A 11 -5.86 -5.01 -16.35
C LEU A 11 -4.56 -5.74 -16.02
N THR A 12 -3.82 -5.27 -15.01
CA THR A 12 -2.61 -5.90 -14.54
C THR A 12 -2.90 -6.85 -13.40
N ILE A 13 -2.03 -7.83 -13.23
CA ILE A 13 -2.13 -8.88 -12.21
C ILE A 13 -0.76 -9.07 -11.57
N TRP A 14 -0.71 -9.66 -10.38
CA TRP A 14 0.54 -9.94 -9.69
C TRP A 14 0.81 -11.44 -9.66
N ILE A 15 2.00 -11.81 -10.14
CA ILE A 15 2.46 -13.20 -10.22
C ILE A 15 3.88 -13.23 -9.65
N ASP A 16 4.14 -14.12 -8.68
CA ASP A 16 5.47 -14.30 -8.08
C ASP A 16 6.09 -12.97 -7.58
N GLY A 17 5.27 -12.05 -7.04
CA GLY A 17 5.70 -10.75 -6.54
C GLY A 17 6.03 -9.71 -7.61
N ARG A 18 5.68 -9.97 -8.88
CA ARG A 18 5.92 -9.07 -10.01
C ARG A 18 4.60 -8.75 -10.72
N GLU A 19 4.46 -7.49 -11.14
CA GLU A 19 3.31 -7.06 -11.94
C GLU A 19 3.43 -7.60 -13.38
N ALA A 20 2.36 -8.23 -13.84
CA ALA A 20 2.21 -8.88 -15.12
C ALA A 20 1.01 -8.29 -15.87
N LEU A 21 1.08 -8.36 -17.20
CA LEU A 21 0.05 -7.93 -18.12
C LEU A 21 -0.43 -9.15 -18.91
N PRO A 22 -1.70 -9.57 -18.79
CA PRO A 22 -2.29 -10.59 -19.65
C PRO A 22 -2.09 -10.24 -21.12
N VAL A 23 -1.73 -11.22 -21.95
CA VAL A 23 -1.49 -10.97 -23.38
C VAL A 23 -2.75 -10.44 -24.08
N ARG A 24 -3.93 -10.92 -23.67
CA ARG A 24 -5.25 -10.42 -24.11
C ARG A 24 -5.49 -8.93 -23.79
N ALA A 25 -4.82 -8.37 -22.79
CA ALA A 25 -4.97 -6.98 -22.38
C ALA A 25 -4.18 -6.00 -23.28
N ILE A 26 -3.11 -6.46 -23.93
CA ILE A 26 -2.18 -5.61 -24.70
C ILE A 26 -2.91 -4.73 -25.75
N PRO A 27 -3.84 -5.25 -26.58
CA PRO A 27 -4.58 -4.42 -27.53
C PRO A 27 -5.38 -3.30 -26.86
N TYR A 28 -5.98 -3.56 -25.70
CA TYR A 28 -6.80 -2.58 -24.99
C TYR A 28 -5.95 -1.49 -24.34
N VAL A 29 -4.90 -1.88 -23.60
CA VAL A 29 -4.05 -0.92 -22.87
C VAL A 29 -3.20 -0.04 -23.79
N THR A 30 -3.08 -0.42 -25.06
CA THR A 30 -2.33 0.34 -26.07
C THR A 30 -3.20 1.07 -27.08
N GLY A 31 -4.52 1.15 -26.85
CA GLY A 31 -5.43 1.80 -27.79
C GLY A 31 -5.35 1.18 -29.18
N TRP A 32 -5.24 -0.16 -29.23
CA TRP A 32 -5.15 -0.99 -30.42
C TRP A 32 -3.92 -0.71 -31.30
N ARG A 33 -2.88 -0.05 -30.77
CA ARG A 33 -1.58 0.08 -31.45
C ARG A 33 -0.93 -1.29 -31.68
N TYR A 34 -0.97 -2.14 -30.67
CA TYR A 34 -0.53 -3.54 -30.77
C TYR A 34 -1.77 -4.41 -30.86
N SER A 35 -2.20 -4.68 -32.10
CA SER A 35 -3.36 -5.52 -32.37
C SER A 35 -3.08 -7.01 -32.06
N PRO A 36 -4.11 -7.86 -31.89
CA PRO A 36 -3.90 -9.26 -31.50
C PRO A 36 -2.99 -10.07 -32.43
N ASP A 37 -3.15 -9.88 -33.74
CA ASP A 37 -2.28 -10.44 -34.79
C ASP A 37 -0.84 -9.96 -34.63
N PHE A 38 -0.65 -8.65 -34.42
CA PHE A 38 0.66 -8.07 -34.20
C PHE A 38 1.35 -8.63 -32.96
N VAL A 39 0.62 -8.77 -31.85
CA VAL A 39 1.12 -9.34 -30.61
C VAL A 39 1.57 -10.78 -30.82
N ALA A 40 0.76 -11.60 -31.50
CA ALA A 40 1.11 -12.97 -31.83
C ALA A 40 2.35 -13.05 -32.73
N GLU A 41 2.45 -12.20 -33.76
CA GLU A 41 3.60 -12.15 -34.67
C GLU A 41 4.90 -11.72 -33.98
N SER A 42 4.82 -10.72 -33.10
CA SER A 42 5.96 -10.25 -32.29
C SER A 42 6.47 -11.34 -31.34
N LEU A 43 5.57 -12.08 -30.68
CA LEU A 43 5.92 -13.16 -29.76
C LEU A 43 6.39 -14.43 -30.48
N ALA A 44 5.88 -14.69 -31.69
CA ALA A 44 6.36 -15.76 -32.57
C ALA A 44 7.72 -15.47 -33.22
N ARG A 45 8.24 -14.24 -33.11
CA ARG A 45 9.44 -13.78 -33.84
C ARG A 45 9.30 -13.91 -35.35
N ALA A 46 8.07 -13.75 -35.87
CA ALA A 46 7.77 -13.89 -37.29
C ALA A 46 8.15 -12.65 -38.12
N THR A 47 8.31 -11.48 -37.46
CA THR A 47 8.67 -10.23 -38.12
C THR A 47 10.19 -10.02 -38.10
N ALA A 48 10.79 -9.76 -39.25
CA ALA A 48 12.22 -9.47 -39.38
C ALA A 48 12.53 -7.97 -39.22
N ALA A 49 13.79 -7.66 -38.91
CA ALA A 49 14.30 -6.29 -38.96
C ALA A 49 14.07 -5.66 -40.35
N PRO A 50 13.77 -4.34 -40.44
CA PRO A 50 13.72 -3.35 -39.37
C PRO A 50 12.35 -3.21 -38.67
N PHE A 51 11.37 -4.01 -39.06
CA PHE A 51 9.97 -3.88 -38.60
C PHE A 51 9.67 -4.63 -37.30
N GLU A 52 10.65 -5.39 -36.78
CA GLU A 52 10.54 -6.05 -35.49
C GLU A 52 10.27 -5.03 -34.36
N LYS A 53 9.20 -5.28 -33.61
CA LYS A 53 8.85 -4.56 -32.38
C LYS A 53 8.67 -5.58 -31.25
N LEU A 54 8.82 -5.13 -30.01
CA LEU A 54 8.76 -6.00 -28.83
C LEU A 54 9.75 -7.19 -28.89
N ARG A 55 10.93 -6.94 -29.46
CA ARG A 55 11.91 -7.97 -29.87
C ARG A 55 12.41 -8.83 -28.71
N ASN A 56 12.50 -8.28 -27.50
CA ASN A 56 12.95 -9.04 -26.33
C ASN A 56 11.82 -9.44 -25.40
N LEU A 57 10.56 -9.13 -25.74
CA LEU A 57 9.41 -9.46 -24.91
C LEU A 57 9.18 -10.97 -24.91
N VAL A 58 9.12 -11.58 -23.73
CA VAL A 58 8.83 -13.01 -23.56
C VAL A 58 7.48 -13.15 -22.86
N ALA A 59 6.64 -14.03 -23.41
CA ALA A 59 5.39 -14.40 -22.77
C ALA A 59 5.57 -15.63 -21.89
N PHE A 60 4.77 -15.73 -20.85
CA PHE A 60 4.80 -16.77 -19.84
C PHE A 60 3.40 -17.32 -19.63
N HIS A 61 3.32 -18.60 -19.25
CA HIS A 61 2.09 -19.22 -18.76
C HIS A 61 2.35 -19.83 -17.38
N ARG A 62 1.29 -20.04 -16.60
CA ARG A 62 1.39 -20.70 -15.30
C ARG A 62 1.20 -22.20 -15.44
N SER A 63 2.08 -22.98 -14.83
CA SER A 63 1.91 -24.44 -14.69
C SER A 63 2.44 -24.88 -13.33
N ALA A 64 1.61 -25.59 -12.55
CA ALA A 64 1.93 -26.04 -11.19
C ALA A 64 2.51 -24.92 -10.28
N GLY A 65 1.92 -23.72 -10.36
CA GLY A 65 2.34 -22.56 -9.57
C GLY A 65 3.65 -21.90 -10.01
N LYS A 66 4.24 -22.30 -11.14
CA LYS A 66 5.46 -21.69 -11.70
C LYS A 66 5.17 -20.97 -13.01
N SER A 67 5.86 -19.85 -13.20
CA SER A 67 5.88 -19.09 -14.46
C SER A 67 6.85 -19.74 -15.45
N LEU A 68 6.34 -20.30 -16.55
CA LEU A 68 7.14 -20.93 -17.61
C LEU A 68 7.06 -20.11 -18.90
N PRO A 69 8.19 -19.87 -19.59
CA PRO A 69 8.19 -19.12 -20.84
C PRO A 69 7.49 -19.92 -21.94
N VAL A 70 6.64 -19.25 -22.71
CA VAL A 70 6.02 -19.78 -23.93
C VAL A 70 7.02 -19.64 -25.07
N MET A 71 7.30 -20.73 -25.77
CA MET A 71 8.27 -20.74 -26.87
C MET A 71 7.72 -20.02 -28.10
N ALA A 72 8.59 -19.35 -28.86
CA ALA A 72 8.21 -18.65 -30.09
C ALA A 72 7.49 -19.57 -31.09
N SER A 73 7.87 -20.86 -31.16
CA SER A 73 7.20 -21.84 -32.02
C SER A 73 5.74 -22.06 -31.67
N GLU A 74 5.36 -21.98 -30.38
CA GLU A 74 3.98 -22.19 -29.91
C GLU A 74 3.05 -21.05 -30.37
N TRP A 75 3.59 -19.84 -30.53
CA TRP A 75 2.85 -18.69 -31.06
C TRP A 75 2.49 -18.81 -32.54
N THR A 76 3.13 -19.73 -33.28
CA THR A 76 2.79 -19.98 -34.70
C THR A 76 1.36 -20.49 -34.85
N ALA A 77 0.89 -21.33 -33.92
CA ALA A 77 -0.48 -21.82 -33.90
C ALA A 77 -1.47 -20.68 -33.58
N VAL A 78 -1.14 -19.85 -32.59
CA VAL A 78 -1.95 -18.67 -32.21
C VAL A 78 -2.07 -17.69 -33.38
N MET A 79 -0.99 -17.43 -34.11
CA MET A 79 -1.03 -16.60 -35.32
C MET A 79 -2.00 -17.17 -36.37
N ALA A 80 -1.96 -18.48 -36.60
CA ALA A 80 -2.85 -19.14 -37.55
C ALA A 80 -4.32 -19.03 -37.12
N GLU A 81 -4.61 -19.12 -35.81
CA GLU A 81 -5.97 -18.94 -35.28
C GLU A 81 -6.48 -17.51 -35.47
N VAL A 82 -5.66 -16.49 -35.18
CA VAL A 82 -6.06 -15.08 -35.37
C VAL A 82 -6.31 -14.79 -36.86
N LYS A 83 -5.42 -15.26 -37.74
CA LYS A 83 -5.57 -15.10 -39.20
C LYS A 83 -6.77 -15.86 -39.76
N GLY A 84 -7.02 -17.07 -39.24
CA GLY A 84 -8.19 -17.87 -39.60
C GLY A 84 -9.49 -17.17 -39.20
N PHE A 85 -9.54 -16.55 -38.03
CA PHE A 85 -10.71 -15.77 -37.59
C PHE A 85 -10.97 -14.54 -38.47
N GLU A 86 -9.93 -13.84 -38.89
CA GLU A 86 -10.06 -12.72 -39.85
C GLU A 86 -10.60 -13.21 -41.20
N ALA A 87 -10.07 -14.33 -41.71
CA ALA A 87 -10.53 -14.93 -42.96
C ALA A 87 -12.01 -15.36 -42.90
N GLU A 88 -12.45 -15.96 -41.79
CA GLU A 88 -13.85 -16.34 -41.56
C GLU A 88 -14.79 -15.12 -41.56
N LEU A 89 -14.37 -14.01 -40.94
CA LEU A 89 -15.16 -12.78 -40.95
C LEU A 89 -15.27 -12.18 -42.36
N ARG A 90 -14.18 -12.23 -43.13
CA ARG A 90 -14.15 -11.75 -44.51
C ARG A 90 -15.01 -12.60 -45.45
N GLU A 91 -15.00 -13.91 -45.29
CA GLU A 91 -15.84 -14.83 -46.08
C GLU A 91 -17.34 -14.59 -45.85
N ARG A 92 -17.73 -14.20 -44.63
CA ARG A 92 -19.12 -13.83 -44.30
C ARG A 92 -19.58 -12.52 -44.93
N ARG A 93 -18.65 -11.72 -45.46
CA ARG A 93 -18.90 -10.37 -46.00
C ARG A 93 -18.07 -10.14 -47.27
N PRO A 94 -18.27 -10.97 -48.31
CA PRO A 94 -17.43 -10.92 -49.51
C PRO A 94 -17.66 -9.64 -50.33
N ASP A 95 -18.82 -8.99 -50.17
CA ASP A 95 -19.26 -7.85 -50.99
C ASP A 95 -18.93 -6.48 -50.38
N VAL A 96 -18.21 -6.43 -49.25
CA VAL A 96 -17.82 -5.19 -48.58
C VAL A 96 -16.32 -4.97 -48.74
N ASP A 97 -15.94 -3.81 -49.27
CA ASP A 97 -14.53 -3.44 -49.36
C ASP A 97 -13.91 -3.36 -47.95
N ALA A 98 -12.70 -3.90 -47.81
CA ALA A 98 -12.05 -4.04 -46.50
C ALA A 98 -11.82 -2.68 -45.80
N GLU A 99 -11.67 -1.60 -46.55
CA GLU A 99 -11.51 -0.24 -46.03
C GLU A 99 -12.83 0.34 -45.48
N ASP A 100 -13.97 -0.13 -45.99
CA ASP A 100 -15.31 0.35 -45.64
C ASP A 100 -16.08 -0.61 -44.70
N ASP A 101 -15.53 -1.80 -44.40
CA ASP A 101 -16.16 -2.79 -43.50
C ASP A 101 -15.98 -2.44 -42.01
N HIS A 102 -16.49 -1.27 -41.60
CA HIS A 102 -16.49 -0.84 -40.20
C HIS A 102 -17.17 -1.86 -39.28
N ALA A 103 -18.22 -2.51 -39.75
CA ALA A 103 -18.94 -3.52 -38.98
C ALA A 103 -18.13 -4.82 -38.83
N GLY A 104 -17.30 -5.17 -39.82
CA GLY A 104 -16.43 -6.33 -39.80
C GLY A 104 -15.22 -6.07 -38.94
N TYR A 105 -14.64 -4.89 -39.04
CA TYR A 105 -13.61 -4.41 -38.13
C TYR A 105 -14.09 -4.38 -36.67
N ALA A 106 -15.32 -3.92 -36.41
CA ALA A 106 -15.91 -3.96 -35.07
C ALA A 106 -16.14 -5.40 -34.56
N ALA A 107 -16.57 -6.32 -35.43
CA ALA A 107 -16.71 -7.74 -35.08
C ALA A 107 -15.34 -8.38 -34.81
N TRP A 108 -14.34 -8.05 -35.63
CA TRP A 108 -12.96 -8.50 -35.46
C TRP A 108 -12.39 -7.99 -34.13
N ARG A 109 -12.57 -6.71 -33.79
CA ARG A 109 -12.13 -6.16 -32.49
C ARG A 109 -12.76 -6.87 -31.29
N ARG A 110 -14.03 -7.29 -31.38
CA ARG A 110 -14.68 -8.05 -30.29
C ARG A 110 -14.15 -9.47 -30.12
N GLY A 111 -13.71 -10.12 -31.22
CA GLY A 111 -13.32 -11.54 -31.18
C GLY A 111 -11.82 -11.81 -31.23
N ALA A 112 -11.03 -10.98 -31.89
CA ALA A 112 -9.63 -11.26 -32.19
C ALA A 112 -8.76 -11.28 -30.93
N ALA A 113 -9.04 -10.41 -29.95
CA ALA A 113 -8.33 -10.43 -28.67
C ALA A 113 -8.55 -11.77 -27.92
N LEU A 114 -9.71 -12.41 -28.08
CA LEU A 114 -10.03 -13.69 -27.44
C LEU A 114 -9.33 -14.89 -28.10
N LYS A 115 -8.78 -14.70 -29.31
CA LYS A 115 -7.94 -15.70 -30.00
C LYS A 115 -6.52 -15.74 -29.43
N LEU A 116 -6.11 -14.74 -28.65
CA LEU A 116 -4.90 -14.85 -27.84
C LEU A 116 -5.16 -15.82 -26.68
N PRO A 117 -4.15 -16.58 -26.22
CA PRO A 117 -4.35 -17.59 -25.19
C PRO A 117 -4.72 -16.97 -23.83
N ALA A 118 -5.68 -17.58 -23.14
CA ALA A 118 -6.00 -17.30 -21.73
C ALA A 118 -4.85 -17.74 -20.81
N GLY A 119 -4.73 -17.14 -19.62
CA GLY A 119 -3.69 -17.50 -18.64
C GLY A 119 -2.24 -17.25 -19.09
N VAL A 120 -2.03 -16.58 -20.22
CA VAL A 120 -0.72 -16.19 -20.75
C VAL A 120 -0.50 -14.69 -20.56
N PHE A 121 0.69 -14.33 -20.08
CA PHE A 121 1.04 -12.97 -19.68
C PHE A 121 2.46 -12.58 -20.11
N VAL A 122 2.76 -11.29 -20.03
CA VAL A 122 4.12 -10.74 -20.12
C VAL A 122 4.40 -9.95 -18.85
N TRP A 123 5.67 -9.80 -18.46
CA TRP A 123 5.99 -8.92 -17.33
C TRP A 123 5.78 -7.46 -17.73
N LEU A 124 5.06 -6.69 -16.91
CA LEU A 124 4.66 -5.33 -17.27
C LEU A 124 5.87 -4.42 -17.49
N ASN A 125 6.87 -4.52 -16.61
CA ASN A 125 8.10 -3.73 -16.71
C ASN A 125 8.91 -4.04 -17.98
N GLU A 126 8.90 -5.30 -18.45
CA GLU A 126 9.55 -5.71 -19.69
C GLU A 126 8.76 -5.19 -20.91
N PHE A 127 7.44 -5.31 -20.88
CA PHE A 127 6.56 -4.75 -21.91
C PHE A 127 6.75 -3.23 -22.07
N LEU A 128 6.73 -2.48 -20.98
CA LEU A 128 6.91 -1.02 -21.02
C LEU A 128 8.28 -0.62 -21.55
N ARG A 129 9.34 -1.36 -21.19
CA ARG A 129 10.70 -1.12 -21.68
C ARG A 129 10.82 -1.34 -23.19
N GLU A 130 10.25 -2.44 -23.68
CA GLU A 130 10.25 -2.75 -25.11
C GLU A 130 9.41 -1.74 -25.89
N ARG A 131 8.24 -1.36 -25.38
CA ARG A 131 7.40 -0.31 -25.98
C ARG A 131 8.11 1.04 -26.03
N GLU A 132 8.82 1.44 -24.98
CA GLU A 132 9.60 2.67 -24.96
C GLU A 132 10.70 2.65 -26.04
N THR A 133 11.32 1.48 -26.24
CA THR A 133 12.29 1.29 -27.31
C THR A 133 11.66 1.43 -28.69
N ASP A 134 10.45 0.89 -28.89
CA ASP A 134 9.68 1.05 -30.12
C ASP A 134 9.23 2.50 -30.34
N HIS A 135 8.78 3.19 -29.29
CA HIS A 135 8.33 4.59 -29.35
C HIS A 135 9.48 5.52 -29.77
N LYS A 136 10.70 5.29 -29.31
CA LYS A 136 11.89 6.03 -29.78
C LYS A 136 12.17 5.83 -31.27
N ARG A 137 11.84 4.66 -31.82
CA ARG A 137 11.99 4.37 -33.26
C ARG A 137 10.85 4.92 -34.10
N THR A 138 9.64 4.91 -33.54
CA THR A 138 8.42 5.37 -34.21
C THR A 138 7.53 6.06 -33.16
N PRO A 139 7.67 7.39 -33.02
CA PRO A 139 6.89 8.17 -32.05
C PRO A 139 5.40 7.98 -32.26
N ASP A 140 4.67 7.85 -31.16
CA ASP A 140 3.22 7.70 -31.13
C ASP A 140 2.73 8.16 -29.76
N ASP A 141 1.88 9.17 -29.78
CA ASP A 141 1.45 9.93 -28.60
C ASP A 141 0.38 9.21 -27.79
N ARG A 142 -0.11 8.05 -28.25
CA ARG A 142 -1.12 7.27 -27.51
C ARG A 142 -0.52 6.74 -26.21
N PRO A 143 -1.05 7.10 -25.02
CA PRO A 143 -0.53 6.61 -23.74
C PRO A 143 -0.80 5.10 -23.55
N VAL A 144 -0.06 4.45 -22.62
CA VAL A 144 -0.51 3.17 -22.07
C VAL A 144 -1.60 3.47 -21.05
N ILE A 145 -2.80 2.93 -21.23
CA ILE A 145 -3.90 3.07 -20.28
C ILE A 145 -4.11 1.71 -19.63
N LEU A 146 -3.55 1.50 -18.43
CA LEU A 146 -3.63 0.21 -17.73
C LEU A 146 -5.03 -0.09 -17.20
N ALA A 147 -5.87 0.93 -17.03
CA ALA A 147 -7.27 0.82 -16.64
C ALA A 147 -8.20 1.34 -17.76
N PRO A 148 -8.25 0.67 -18.93
CA PRO A 148 -9.15 1.09 -19.99
C PRO A 148 -10.60 0.82 -19.58
N MET A 149 -11.52 1.65 -20.08
CA MET A 149 -12.95 1.43 -19.89
C MET A 149 -13.40 0.21 -20.71
N LEU A 150 -13.79 -0.87 -20.01
CA LEU A 150 -14.30 -2.10 -20.61
C LEU A 150 -15.61 -2.49 -19.93
N ASP A 151 -16.49 -3.16 -20.68
CA ASP A 151 -17.62 -3.88 -20.11
C ASP A 151 -17.14 -5.09 -19.29
N GLY A 152 -17.98 -5.52 -18.33
CA GLY A 152 -17.65 -6.62 -17.42
C GLY A 152 -17.28 -7.92 -18.13
N ASP A 153 -17.98 -8.27 -19.22
CA ASP A 153 -17.75 -9.52 -19.96
C ASP A 153 -16.39 -9.47 -20.68
N THR A 154 -16.08 -8.37 -21.35
CA THR A 154 -14.77 -8.18 -22.00
C THR A 154 -13.64 -8.19 -20.98
N ARG A 155 -13.81 -7.52 -19.84
CA ARG A 155 -12.82 -7.54 -18.76
C ARG A 155 -12.60 -8.96 -18.22
N ALA A 156 -13.68 -9.68 -17.94
CA ALA A 156 -13.60 -11.07 -17.47
C ALA A 156 -12.86 -11.96 -18.47
N ALA A 157 -13.17 -11.84 -19.76
CA ALA A 157 -12.52 -12.62 -20.80
C ALA A 157 -11.03 -12.27 -21.01
N VAL A 158 -10.64 -11.01 -20.76
CA VAL A 158 -9.22 -10.59 -20.78
C VAL A 158 -8.45 -11.17 -19.59
N LEU A 159 -9.11 -11.29 -18.44
CA LEU A 159 -8.52 -11.79 -17.19
C LEU A 159 -8.67 -13.31 -16.99
N GLU A 160 -9.31 -14.01 -17.92
CA GLU A 160 -9.49 -15.46 -17.90
C GLU A 160 -8.15 -16.20 -17.71
N GLY A 161 -8.13 -17.14 -16.77
CA GLY A 161 -6.95 -17.91 -16.38
C GLY A 161 -6.07 -17.26 -15.32
N PHE A 162 -6.52 -16.15 -14.72
CA PHE A 162 -5.84 -15.42 -13.65
C PHE A 162 -6.75 -15.18 -12.43
N GLU A 163 -7.79 -16.00 -12.26
CA GLU A 163 -8.77 -15.88 -11.17
C GLU A 163 -8.10 -15.98 -9.79
N ASP A 164 -7.06 -16.81 -9.67
CA ASP A 164 -6.30 -17.00 -8.43
C ASP A 164 -5.14 -15.99 -8.25
N CYS A 165 -4.96 -15.05 -9.19
CA CYS A 165 -3.88 -14.07 -9.11
C CYS A 165 -4.36 -12.79 -8.38
N PRO A 166 -3.58 -12.26 -7.42
CA PRO A 166 -3.86 -10.96 -6.85
C PRO A 166 -3.89 -9.88 -7.93
N ARG A 167 -4.91 -9.03 -7.93
CA ARG A 167 -5.01 -7.89 -8.87
C ARG A 167 -4.14 -6.71 -8.46
N ARG A 168 -3.74 -6.67 -7.19
CA ARG A 168 -2.89 -5.62 -6.62
C ARG A 168 -1.63 -6.22 -6.00
N GLY A 169 -0.63 -5.37 -5.85
CA GLY A 169 0.69 -5.78 -5.39
C GLY A 169 0.71 -6.17 -3.93
N PRO A 170 1.83 -6.74 -3.46
CA PRO A 170 2.03 -7.02 -2.04
C PRO A 170 1.92 -5.76 -1.16
N ASP A 171 2.06 -4.56 -1.74
CA ASP A 171 1.83 -3.30 -1.05
C ASP A 171 0.33 -2.99 -0.83
N ALA A 172 -0.60 -3.71 -1.46
CA ALA A 172 -2.03 -3.52 -1.19
C ALA A 172 -2.39 -3.86 0.27
N ASP A 173 -1.73 -4.85 0.85
CA ASP A 173 -1.92 -5.23 2.26
C ASP A 173 -1.45 -4.15 3.25
N ARG A 174 -0.75 -3.13 2.75
CA ARG A 174 -0.33 -1.96 3.51
C ARG A 174 -1.33 -0.82 3.49
N ALA A 175 -2.30 -0.86 2.57
CA ALA A 175 -3.31 0.17 2.46
C ALA A 175 -4.09 0.27 3.78
N MET A 176 -4.27 1.50 4.26
CA MET A 176 -5.04 1.76 5.48
C MET A 176 -6.52 1.68 5.16
N ILE A 177 -7.22 0.88 5.93
CA ILE A 177 -8.66 0.69 5.92
C ILE A 177 -9.23 1.46 7.11
N GLY A 178 -9.98 2.51 6.81
CA GLY A 178 -10.78 3.22 7.81
C GLY A 178 -12.13 2.55 8.07
N TYR A 179 -12.94 3.16 8.93
CA TYR A 179 -14.29 2.66 9.24
C TYR A 179 -15.19 2.54 7.99
N ALA A 180 -15.22 3.59 7.16
CA ALA A 180 -16.06 3.58 5.95
C ALA A 180 -15.59 2.53 4.92
N ASP A 181 -14.26 2.38 4.77
CA ASP A 181 -13.67 1.36 3.91
C ASP A 181 -14.05 -0.05 4.43
N PHE A 182 -13.91 -0.29 5.73
CA PHE A 182 -14.26 -1.55 6.37
C PHE A 182 -15.75 -1.92 6.17
N VAL A 183 -16.66 -0.97 6.40
CA VAL A 183 -18.11 -1.17 6.19
C VAL A 183 -18.40 -1.59 4.75
N THR A 184 -17.71 -0.96 3.80
CA THR A 184 -17.87 -1.24 2.37
C THR A 184 -17.26 -2.59 1.97
N ILE A 185 -16.03 -2.86 2.39
CA ILE A 185 -15.28 -4.08 2.06
C ILE A 185 -15.93 -5.33 2.65
N CYS A 186 -16.46 -5.21 3.87
CA CYS A 186 -17.02 -6.33 4.61
C CYS A 186 -18.55 -6.45 4.49
N HIS A 187 -19.21 -5.61 3.68
CA HIS A 187 -20.67 -5.53 3.56
C HIS A 187 -21.38 -5.50 4.91
N VAL A 188 -20.98 -4.57 5.78
CA VAL A 188 -21.53 -4.49 7.14
C VAL A 188 -22.94 -3.90 7.08
N ASP A 189 -23.95 -4.77 7.17
CA ASP A 189 -25.36 -4.36 7.21
C ASP A 189 -25.77 -3.74 8.55
N ASP A 190 -25.27 -4.29 9.66
CA ASP A 190 -25.55 -3.83 11.02
C ASP A 190 -24.24 -3.64 11.81
N PRO A 191 -23.77 -2.40 12.00
CA PRO A 191 -22.59 -2.12 12.82
C PRO A 191 -22.74 -2.55 14.28
N ALA A 192 -23.96 -2.70 14.81
CA ALA A 192 -24.16 -3.19 16.16
C ALA A 192 -23.90 -4.70 16.28
N ASN A 193 -24.03 -5.45 15.19
CA ASN A 193 -23.91 -6.90 15.17
C ASN A 193 -23.27 -7.39 13.85
N PHE A 194 -21.95 -7.44 13.86
CA PHE A 194 -21.12 -7.95 12.77
C PHE A 194 -20.37 -9.21 13.25
N GLY A 195 -20.97 -10.38 13.05
CA GLY A 195 -20.30 -11.66 13.33
C GLY A 195 -19.84 -11.85 14.78
N GLY A 196 -20.57 -11.30 15.75
CA GLY A 196 -20.18 -11.30 17.18
C GLY A 196 -19.33 -10.09 17.60
N PHE A 197 -19.12 -9.13 16.71
CA PHE A 197 -18.46 -7.86 16.99
C PHE A 197 -19.40 -6.68 16.79
N ARG A 198 -19.22 -5.64 17.60
CA ARG A 198 -19.74 -4.30 17.35
C ARG A 198 -18.68 -3.47 16.64
N VAL A 199 -19.04 -2.86 15.52
CA VAL A 199 -18.15 -2.03 14.71
C VAL A 199 -18.31 -0.56 15.13
N GLU A 200 -17.26 -0.01 15.72
CA GLU A 200 -17.17 1.39 16.12
C GLU A 200 -16.14 2.14 15.26
N ALA A 201 -16.18 3.48 15.29
CA ALA A 201 -15.28 4.32 14.50
C ALA A 201 -13.79 4.07 14.79
N ASN A 202 -13.45 3.59 15.99
CA ASN A 202 -12.09 3.29 16.43
C ASN A 202 -11.72 1.80 16.31
N GLY A 203 -12.62 0.92 15.88
CA GLY A 203 -12.33 -0.51 15.74
C GLY A 203 -13.52 -1.44 15.96
N LEU A 204 -13.25 -2.73 15.85
CA LEU A 204 -14.18 -3.82 16.14
C LEU A 204 -14.05 -4.19 17.61
N HIS A 205 -15.15 -4.18 18.35
CA HIS A 205 -15.22 -4.58 19.76
C HIS A 205 -16.01 -5.87 19.88
N VAL A 206 -15.58 -6.76 20.77
CA VAL A 206 -16.34 -7.99 21.04
C VAL A 206 -17.68 -7.62 21.68
N ASP A 207 -18.76 -8.15 21.13
CA ASP A 207 -20.08 -7.97 21.74
C ASP A 207 -20.25 -9.01 22.85
N LEU A 208 -20.00 -8.58 24.09
CA LEU A 208 -20.04 -9.48 25.24
C LEU A 208 -21.49 -9.87 25.54
N PRO A 209 -21.82 -11.17 25.58
CA PRO A 209 -23.15 -11.60 25.98
C PRO A 209 -23.39 -11.22 27.44
N ASP A 210 -24.65 -10.93 27.77
CA ASP A 210 -25.04 -10.56 29.13
C ASP A 210 -24.54 -11.60 30.16
N ALA A 211 -24.26 -11.12 31.37
CA ALA A 211 -23.70 -11.95 32.43
C ALA A 211 -24.62 -13.12 32.82
N ASP A 212 -25.93 -12.96 32.60
CA ASP A 212 -26.99 -13.94 32.84
C ASP A 212 -27.32 -14.80 31.61
N ALA A 213 -26.69 -14.55 30.46
CA ALA A 213 -26.86 -15.36 29.26
C ALA A 213 -26.50 -16.83 29.53
N THR A 214 -27.42 -17.74 29.23
CA THR A 214 -27.27 -19.18 29.49
C THR A 214 -26.41 -19.82 28.39
N LEU A 215 -25.11 -19.54 28.41
CA LEU A 215 -24.11 -20.10 27.50
C LEU A 215 -23.23 -21.11 28.23
N ILE A 216 -22.98 -22.27 27.63
CA ILE A 216 -21.96 -23.18 28.18
C ILE A 216 -20.56 -22.55 28.04
N PRO A 217 -19.57 -22.97 28.84
CA PRO A 217 -18.23 -22.37 28.80
C PRO A 217 -17.59 -22.33 27.40
N GLU A 218 -17.83 -23.35 26.58
CA GLU A 218 -17.32 -23.45 25.21
C GLU A 218 -18.01 -22.45 24.26
N GLU A 219 -19.34 -22.33 24.33
CA GLU A 219 -20.09 -21.33 23.57
C GLU A 219 -19.69 -19.91 23.97
N ARG A 220 -19.55 -19.66 25.27
CA ARG A 220 -19.10 -18.37 25.79
C ARG A 220 -17.70 -18.03 25.29
N ALA A 221 -16.77 -18.98 25.31
CA ALA A 221 -15.42 -18.77 24.80
C ALA A 221 -15.39 -18.49 23.28
N ALA A 222 -16.28 -19.12 22.51
CA ALA A 222 -16.39 -18.90 21.06
C ALA A 222 -16.94 -17.49 20.74
N VAL A 223 -17.99 -17.05 21.44
CA VAL A 223 -18.60 -15.72 21.18
C VAL A 223 -17.82 -14.56 21.81
N THR A 224 -16.95 -14.82 22.79
CA THR A 224 -16.06 -13.81 23.38
C THR A 224 -14.63 -13.93 22.88
N TRP A 225 -14.40 -14.37 21.65
CA TRP A 225 -13.04 -14.46 21.14
C TRP A 225 -12.42 -13.05 20.96
N HIS A 226 -11.25 -12.83 21.56
CA HIS A 226 -10.48 -11.59 21.45
C HIS A 226 -8.98 -11.92 21.33
N PRO A 227 -8.24 -11.36 20.35
CA PRO A 227 -6.85 -11.76 20.09
C PRO A 227 -5.90 -11.52 21.27
N THR A 228 -6.17 -10.48 22.08
CA THR A 228 -5.36 -10.14 23.26
C THR A 228 -6.04 -10.41 24.61
N GLY A 229 -7.31 -10.84 24.61
CA GLY A 229 -8.15 -10.93 25.83
C GLY A 229 -8.47 -9.59 26.53
N GLN A 230 -8.18 -8.43 25.92
CA GLN A 230 -8.45 -7.10 26.47
C GLN A 230 -9.78 -6.54 25.92
N TYR A 231 -10.90 -6.96 26.49
CA TYR A 231 -12.25 -6.61 26.03
C TYR A 231 -12.62 -5.12 26.19
N ASP A 232 -11.81 -4.34 26.91
CA ASP A 232 -11.92 -2.88 27.00
C ASP A 232 -11.36 -2.16 25.77
N LYS A 233 -10.73 -2.89 24.86
CA LYS A 233 -10.09 -2.38 23.65
C LYS A 233 -10.70 -3.06 22.42
N PRO A 234 -10.57 -2.41 21.25
CA PRO A 234 -10.99 -3.06 20.02
C PRO A 234 -10.11 -4.29 19.75
N ALA A 235 -10.76 -5.39 19.36
CA ALA A 235 -10.14 -6.60 18.86
C ALA A 235 -9.33 -6.34 17.58
N LEU A 236 -9.84 -5.44 16.73
CA LEU A 236 -9.12 -4.87 15.59
C LEU A 236 -9.29 -3.34 15.64
N SER A 237 -8.22 -2.60 15.86
CA SER A 237 -8.25 -1.13 15.84
C SER A 237 -8.49 -0.61 14.44
N LEU A 238 -9.26 0.47 14.29
CA LEU A 238 -9.38 1.23 13.05
C LEU A 238 -8.77 2.64 13.23
N PRO A 239 -8.05 3.15 12.21
CA PRO A 239 -7.74 2.49 10.95
C PRO A 239 -6.71 1.35 11.11
N CYS A 240 -6.81 0.28 10.31
CA CYS A 240 -5.86 -0.84 10.25
C CYS A 240 -5.33 -1.01 8.82
N THR A 241 -4.32 -1.85 8.60
CA THR A 241 -3.91 -2.20 7.22
C THR A 241 -4.81 -3.31 6.64
N LEU A 242 -4.96 -3.37 5.32
CA LEU A 242 -5.69 -4.46 4.66
C LEU A 242 -5.13 -5.85 5.01
N GLY A 243 -3.81 -5.96 5.16
CA GLY A 243 -3.15 -7.19 5.61
C GLY A 243 -3.51 -7.57 7.05
N GLN A 244 -3.65 -6.58 7.95
CA GLN A 244 -4.15 -6.83 9.31
C GLN A 244 -5.60 -7.30 9.28
N LEU A 245 -6.44 -6.70 8.44
CA LEU A 245 -7.83 -7.12 8.25
C LEU A 245 -7.93 -8.56 7.72
N ARG A 246 -7.16 -8.88 6.66
CA ARG A 246 -7.09 -10.22 6.06
C ARG A 246 -6.58 -11.29 7.02
N ALA A 247 -5.67 -10.93 7.93
CA ALA A 247 -5.20 -11.84 8.98
C ALA A 247 -6.23 -12.01 10.11
N PHE A 248 -6.92 -10.94 10.49
CA PHE A 248 -7.86 -10.94 11.62
C PHE A 248 -9.13 -11.73 11.34
N LEU A 249 -9.76 -11.55 10.18
CA LEU A 249 -11.08 -12.13 9.90
C LEU A 249 -11.10 -13.68 9.93
N PRO A 250 -10.12 -14.40 9.35
CA PRO A 250 -10.07 -15.86 9.48
C PRO A 250 -9.92 -16.34 10.92
N ASP A 251 -9.07 -15.69 11.71
CA ASP A 251 -8.86 -16.02 13.13
C ASP A 251 -10.14 -15.78 13.96
N ALA A 252 -10.93 -14.78 13.58
CA ALA A 252 -12.23 -14.47 14.16
C ALA A 252 -13.38 -15.37 13.64
N GLY A 253 -13.10 -16.36 12.79
CA GLY A 253 -14.12 -17.25 12.21
C GLY A 253 -14.95 -16.61 11.08
N MET A 254 -14.52 -15.46 10.56
CA MET A 254 -15.17 -14.68 9.50
C MET A 254 -14.43 -14.81 8.15
N ALA A 255 -13.89 -15.99 7.86
CA ALA A 255 -13.27 -16.26 6.57
C ALA A 255 -14.29 -16.06 5.42
N GLY A 256 -13.92 -15.26 4.42
CA GLY A 256 -14.78 -14.96 3.26
C GLY A 256 -15.65 -13.71 3.39
N TYR A 257 -15.55 -12.95 4.49
CA TYR A 257 -16.29 -11.69 4.66
C TYR A 257 -15.70 -10.52 3.86
N ILE A 258 -14.48 -10.64 3.33
CA ILE A 258 -13.86 -9.62 2.49
C ILE A 258 -14.39 -9.78 1.06
N ASP A 259 -15.09 -8.78 0.57
CA ASP A 259 -15.36 -8.64 -0.86
C ASP A 259 -14.13 -8.05 -1.56
N GLU A 260 -13.40 -8.89 -2.26
CA GLU A 260 -12.21 -8.51 -3.02
C GLU A 260 -12.50 -7.54 -4.18
N GLU A 261 -13.72 -7.55 -4.73
CA GLU A 261 -14.14 -6.54 -5.72
C GLU A 261 -14.35 -5.18 -5.05
N ALA A 262 -14.93 -5.16 -3.85
CA ALA A 262 -15.07 -3.95 -3.05
C ALA A 262 -13.69 -3.41 -2.60
N VAL A 263 -12.75 -4.27 -2.22
CA VAL A 263 -11.35 -3.89 -1.95
C VAL A 263 -10.74 -3.20 -3.16
N ASP A 264 -10.89 -3.79 -4.35
CA ASP A 264 -10.37 -3.20 -5.59
C ASP A 264 -10.96 -1.83 -5.89
N ALA A 265 -12.28 -1.67 -5.70
CA ALA A 265 -12.99 -0.43 -5.91
C ALA A 265 -12.54 0.65 -4.92
N VAL A 266 -12.54 0.34 -3.62
CA VAL A 266 -12.12 1.25 -2.55
C VAL A 266 -10.69 1.71 -2.77
N LEU A 267 -9.75 0.77 -2.93
CA LEU A 267 -8.35 1.13 -3.15
C LEU A 267 -8.14 1.87 -4.48
N GLY A 268 -8.97 1.63 -5.49
CA GLY A 268 -8.95 2.36 -6.75
C GLY A 268 -9.39 3.80 -6.59
N GLU A 269 -10.37 4.04 -5.71
CA GLU A 269 -10.78 5.37 -5.31
C GLU A 269 -9.68 6.08 -4.51
N HIS A 270 -8.99 5.39 -3.59
CA HIS A 270 -7.83 5.94 -2.87
C HIS A 270 -6.72 6.38 -3.84
N GLU A 271 -6.36 5.54 -4.82
CA GLU A 271 -5.39 5.89 -5.88
C GLU A 271 -5.84 7.08 -6.72
N HIS A 272 -7.11 7.11 -7.12
CA HIS A 272 -7.65 8.24 -7.87
C HIS A 272 -7.60 9.53 -7.06
N ARG A 273 -7.96 9.46 -5.78
CA ARG A 273 -8.01 10.60 -4.86
C ARG A 273 -6.62 11.13 -4.52
N THR A 274 -5.66 10.25 -4.27
CA THR A 274 -4.25 10.63 -4.10
C THR A 274 -3.68 11.27 -5.35
N GLY A 275 -3.94 10.70 -6.52
CA GLY A 275 -3.57 11.31 -7.80
C GLY A 275 -4.23 12.67 -8.03
N TRP A 276 -5.49 12.83 -7.62
CA TRP A 276 -6.19 14.11 -7.68
C TRP A 276 -5.50 15.16 -6.79
N TYR A 277 -5.26 14.83 -5.51
CA TYR A 277 -4.57 15.73 -4.58
C TYR A 277 -3.12 16.02 -4.99
N ASP A 278 -2.42 15.05 -5.59
CA ASP A 278 -1.08 15.27 -6.13
C ASP A 278 -1.09 16.31 -7.27
N ASN A 279 -2.11 16.29 -8.12
CA ASN A 279 -2.26 17.21 -9.23
C ASN A 279 -2.80 18.59 -8.79
N THR A 280 -3.77 18.65 -7.87
CA THR A 280 -4.44 19.90 -7.51
C THR A 280 -3.81 20.63 -6.33
N MET A 281 -3.19 19.89 -5.41
CA MET A 281 -2.61 20.44 -4.18
C MET A 281 -1.10 20.31 -4.14
N ASN A 282 -0.45 19.82 -5.21
CA ASN A 282 0.96 19.44 -5.21
C ASN A 282 1.34 18.56 -4.01
N ALA A 283 0.40 17.72 -3.55
CA ALA A 283 0.46 17.08 -2.25
C ALA A 283 1.75 16.24 -2.07
N ALA A 284 2.13 15.44 -3.08
CA ALA A 284 3.35 14.65 -3.06
C ALA A 284 4.60 15.49 -2.76
N MET A 285 4.67 16.70 -3.33
CA MET A 285 5.81 17.60 -3.14
C MET A 285 5.82 18.13 -1.71
N TRP A 286 4.68 18.66 -1.23
CA TRP A 286 4.56 19.24 0.10
C TRP A 286 4.84 18.21 1.21
N PHE A 287 4.34 16.99 1.07
CA PHE A 287 4.59 15.90 2.02
C PHE A 287 6.04 15.38 2.00
N LYS A 288 6.79 15.59 0.92
CA LYS A 288 8.23 15.28 0.84
C LYS A 288 9.12 16.38 1.42
N ARG A 289 8.60 17.58 1.70
CA ARG A 289 9.42 18.67 2.25
C ARG A 289 9.77 18.40 3.70
N ALA A 290 11.06 18.48 4.00
CA ALA A 290 11.57 18.40 5.38
C ALA A 290 11.15 19.59 6.26
N SER A 291 10.72 20.69 5.65
CA SER A 291 10.20 21.87 6.35
C SER A 291 9.20 22.61 5.48
N VAL A 292 8.05 22.97 6.08
CA VAL A 292 6.99 23.79 5.49
C VAL A 292 6.78 24.99 6.40
N LYS A 293 6.69 26.19 5.82
CA LYS A 293 6.53 27.41 6.62
C LYS A 293 5.13 27.48 7.26
N PRO A 294 4.96 28.20 8.39
CA PRO A 294 3.66 28.35 9.04
C PRO A 294 2.53 28.83 8.13
N ASP A 295 2.81 29.79 7.25
CA ASP A 295 1.87 30.34 6.28
C ASP A 295 1.49 29.33 5.20
N GLU A 296 2.48 28.67 4.61
CA GLU A 296 2.26 27.60 3.63
C GLU A 296 1.46 26.44 4.24
N ALA A 297 1.79 26.03 5.47
CA ALA A 297 1.10 24.95 6.17
C ALA A 297 -0.35 25.32 6.50
N ALA A 298 -0.62 26.54 6.96
CA ALA A 298 -1.98 27.01 7.23
C ALA A 298 -2.84 27.05 5.96
N MET A 299 -2.27 27.48 4.83
CA MET A 299 -2.95 27.43 3.52
C MET A 299 -3.28 26.00 3.12
N LEU A 300 -2.29 25.10 3.20
CA LEU A 300 -2.46 23.69 2.86
C LEU A 300 -3.52 23.03 3.75
N LEU A 301 -3.54 23.26 5.06
CA LEU A 301 -4.57 22.73 5.96
C LEU A 301 -5.97 23.32 5.68
N CYS A 302 -6.06 24.43 4.95
CA CYS A 302 -7.30 24.99 4.43
C CYS A 302 -7.65 24.54 3.00
N ARG A 303 -6.89 23.62 2.40
CA ARG A 303 -7.01 23.18 0.99
C ARG A 303 -6.76 24.32 -0.01
N ILE A 304 -5.75 25.14 0.28
CA ILE A 304 -5.25 26.17 -0.63
C ILE A 304 -3.78 25.83 -0.92
N ASP A 305 -3.42 25.61 -2.19
CA ASP A 305 -2.04 25.32 -2.58
C ASP A 305 -1.24 26.63 -2.74
N PRO A 306 -0.18 26.87 -1.94
CA PRO A 306 0.64 28.08 -2.07
C PRO A 306 1.32 28.25 -3.45
N LEU A 307 1.45 27.16 -4.22
CA LEU A 307 2.02 27.20 -5.57
C LEU A 307 1.01 27.45 -6.67
N GLU A 308 -0.29 27.36 -6.39
CA GLU A 308 -1.32 27.65 -7.39
C GLU A 308 -1.17 29.10 -7.87
N ARG A 309 -1.48 29.35 -9.14
CA ARG A 309 -1.47 30.67 -9.73
C ARG A 309 -2.79 30.91 -10.44
N ASP A 310 -3.36 32.09 -10.22
CA ASP A 310 -4.53 32.51 -10.99
C ASP A 310 -4.15 32.76 -12.46
N TRP A 311 -5.16 33.06 -13.29
CA TRP A 311 -4.96 33.35 -14.72
C TRP A 311 -4.11 34.60 -14.99
N GLN A 312 -3.86 35.43 -13.98
CA GLN A 312 -2.98 36.61 -14.04
C GLN A 312 -1.57 36.30 -13.50
N GLY A 313 -1.33 35.08 -13.00
CA GLY A 313 -0.06 34.68 -12.39
C GLY A 313 0.11 35.12 -10.94
N ASN A 314 -0.93 35.59 -10.27
CA ASN A 314 -0.87 35.97 -8.86
C ASN A 314 -0.93 34.73 -7.96
N ALA A 315 -0.28 34.82 -6.80
CA ALA A 315 -0.40 33.82 -5.75
C ALA A 315 -1.80 33.91 -5.08
N PRO A 316 -2.33 32.80 -4.55
CA PRO A 316 -3.62 32.79 -3.87
C PRO A 316 -3.60 33.66 -2.62
N ASP A 317 -4.70 34.39 -2.40
CA ASP A 317 -4.94 35.19 -1.20
C ASP A 317 -5.87 34.42 -0.25
N PRO A 318 -5.33 33.71 0.76
CA PRO A 318 -6.13 32.88 1.66
C PRO A 318 -7.11 33.67 2.53
N GLU A 319 -6.97 35.00 2.62
CA GLU A 319 -7.94 35.83 3.33
C GLU A 319 -9.20 36.11 2.52
N ARG A 320 -9.20 35.80 1.22
CA ARG A 320 -10.29 36.09 0.29
C ARG A 320 -10.85 34.86 -0.42
N ILE A 321 -10.23 33.70 -0.23
CA ILE A 321 -10.66 32.44 -0.84
C ILE A 321 -11.65 31.73 0.08
N TYR A 322 -12.79 31.32 -0.52
CA TYR A 322 -13.76 30.43 0.10
C TYR A 322 -13.58 29.05 -0.53
N VAL A 323 -13.23 28.07 0.29
CA VAL A 323 -13.07 26.68 -0.14
C VAL A 323 -14.38 25.95 0.07
N ASP A 324 -14.88 25.23 -0.94
CA ASP A 324 -16.14 24.48 -0.91
C ASP A 324 -17.34 25.33 -0.46
N ASP A 325 -17.39 26.60 -0.89
CA ASP A 325 -18.38 27.61 -0.48
C ASP A 325 -18.45 27.86 1.04
N ASP A 326 -17.46 27.39 1.80
CA ASP A 326 -17.36 27.62 3.24
C ASP A 326 -16.83 29.02 3.52
N LYS A 327 -17.76 29.90 3.91
CA LYS A 327 -17.48 31.29 4.31
C LYS A 327 -16.55 31.42 5.51
N ALA A 328 -16.37 30.35 6.30
CA ALA A 328 -15.44 30.34 7.43
C ALA A 328 -13.99 30.01 7.03
N SER A 329 -13.71 29.73 5.76
CA SER A 329 -12.36 29.37 5.29
C SER A 329 -11.29 30.42 5.62
N PRO A 330 -11.51 31.74 5.41
CA PRO A 330 -10.54 32.77 5.81
C PRO A 330 -10.29 32.83 7.31
N ASP A 331 -11.34 32.67 8.13
CA ASP A 331 -11.20 32.69 9.59
C ASP A 331 -10.46 31.45 10.09
N ARG A 332 -10.71 30.29 9.49
CA ARG A 332 -9.96 29.06 9.75
C ARG A 332 -8.47 29.25 9.44
N TYR A 333 -8.16 29.84 8.29
CA TYR A 333 -6.78 30.16 7.92
C TYR A 333 -6.10 31.07 8.96
N ARG A 334 -6.76 32.16 9.38
CA ARG A 334 -6.22 33.09 10.39
C ARG A 334 -5.91 32.41 11.71
N LEU A 335 -6.82 31.55 12.19
CA LEU A 335 -6.64 30.81 13.44
C LEU A 335 -5.47 29.82 13.35
N LEU A 336 -5.39 29.05 12.26
CA LEU A 336 -4.27 28.14 12.02
C LEU A 336 -2.94 28.89 11.92
N LEU A 337 -2.89 29.95 11.11
CA LEU A 337 -1.69 30.76 10.94
C LEU A 337 -1.20 31.34 12.27
N ARG A 338 -2.11 31.90 13.08
CA ARG A 338 -1.76 32.48 14.38
C ARG A 338 -1.13 31.43 15.30
N ALA A 339 -1.78 30.27 15.43
CA ALA A 339 -1.26 29.19 16.25
C ALA A 339 0.09 28.66 15.74
N PHE A 340 0.26 28.55 14.41
CA PHE A 340 1.51 28.06 13.82
C PHE A 340 2.65 29.05 13.99
N LEU A 341 2.39 30.35 13.89
CA LEU A 341 3.38 31.40 14.19
C LEU A 341 3.79 31.36 15.66
N ASP A 342 2.85 31.27 16.59
CA ASP A 342 3.15 31.18 18.03
C ASP A 342 4.03 29.94 18.33
N VAL A 343 3.76 28.80 17.68
CA VAL A 343 4.58 27.57 17.80
C VAL A 343 5.96 27.74 17.14
N ALA A 344 6.06 28.42 16.00
CA ALA A 344 7.34 28.64 15.32
C ALA A 344 8.24 29.62 16.09
N GLU A 345 7.67 30.61 16.75
CA GLU A 345 8.38 31.56 17.60
C GLU A 345 8.91 30.90 18.88
N THR A 346 8.13 29.99 19.46
CA THR A 346 8.48 29.29 20.71
C THR A 346 9.40 28.09 20.51
N ASP A 347 9.30 27.39 19.37
CA ASP A 347 10.15 26.23 19.02
C ASP A 347 10.60 26.32 17.55
N GLN A 348 11.79 26.88 17.33
CA GLN A 348 12.38 27.16 16.00
C GLN A 348 12.84 25.91 15.22
N LYS A 349 12.25 24.75 15.49
CA LYS A 349 12.57 23.52 14.76
C LYS A 349 11.89 23.53 13.38
N PRO A 350 12.56 23.02 12.34
CA PRO A 350 11.89 22.73 11.07
C PRO A 350 10.76 21.71 11.32
N ARG A 351 9.61 21.95 10.70
CA ARG A 351 8.41 21.12 10.84
C ARG A 351 7.90 20.72 9.47
N THR A 352 7.58 19.44 9.33
CA THR A 352 6.91 18.90 8.16
C THR A 352 5.43 19.30 8.16
N LEU A 353 4.73 19.06 7.05
CA LEU A 353 3.28 19.27 6.99
C LEU A 353 2.51 18.38 7.99
N LEU A 354 3.01 17.17 8.26
CA LEU A 354 2.44 16.26 9.26
C LEU A 354 2.59 16.83 10.68
N ASP A 355 3.75 17.40 11.01
CA ASP A 355 3.96 18.02 12.31
C ASP A 355 2.97 19.19 12.53
N TRP A 356 2.69 19.98 11.49
CA TRP A 356 1.72 21.07 11.55
C TRP A 356 0.28 20.58 11.70
N ARG A 357 -0.09 19.49 11.01
CA ARG A 357 -1.37 18.80 11.22
C ARG A 357 -1.53 18.33 12.67
N ASP A 358 -0.50 17.76 13.25
CA ASP A 358 -0.54 17.27 14.64
C ASP A 358 -0.64 18.43 15.64
N VAL A 359 0.01 19.57 15.36
CA VAL A 359 -0.20 20.81 16.11
C VAL A 359 -1.66 21.25 16.03
N ALA A 360 -2.24 21.35 14.83
CA ALA A 360 -3.65 21.76 14.68
C ALA A 360 -4.61 20.86 15.47
N LYS A 361 -4.40 19.53 15.41
CA LYS A 361 -5.20 18.56 16.18
C LYS A 361 -5.04 18.74 17.70
N ARG A 362 -3.82 18.93 18.18
CA ARG A 362 -3.54 19.14 19.61
C ARG A 362 -4.18 20.41 20.14
N GLU A 363 -4.16 21.48 19.36
CA GLU A 363 -4.78 22.77 19.71
C GLU A 363 -6.30 22.80 19.46
N GLY A 364 -6.91 21.68 19.00
CA GLY A 364 -8.34 21.59 18.71
C GLY A 364 -8.80 22.47 17.53
N LEU A 365 -7.88 22.85 16.65
CA LEU A 365 -8.15 23.68 15.48
C LEU A 365 -8.76 22.84 14.36
N ARG A 366 -9.80 23.38 13.72
CA ARG A 366 -10.40 22.74 12.55
C ARG A 366 -9.50 22.94 11.32
N HIS A 367 -9.27 21.87 10.58
CA HIS A 367 -8.62 21.88 9.27
C HIS A 367 -9.48 21.11 8.26
N HIS A 368 -9.19 21.26 6.98
CA HIS A 368 -9.94 20.62 5.90
C HIS A 368 -9.59 19.12 5.80
N GLN A 369 -10.61 18.28 5.57
CA GLN A 369 -10.50 16.81 5.60
C GLN A 369 -9.52 16.20 4.58
N TRP A 370 -9.26 16.89 3.46
CA TRP A 370 -8.36 16.43 2.39
C TRP A 370 -7.01 15.92 2.91
N ILE A 371 -6.43 16.57 3.92
CA ILE A 371 -5.13 16.19 4.45
C ILE A 371 -5.21 14.87 5.22
N ASP A 372 -6.32 14.62 5.93
CA ASP A 372 -6.54 13.36 6.63
C ASP A 372 -6.82 12.23 5.63
N GLU A 373 -7.64 12.49 4.61
CA GLU A 373 -7.91 11.53 3.52
C GLU A 373 -6.63 11.16 2.78
N TYR A 374 -5.82 12.16 2.44
CA TYR A 374 -4.56 11.94 1.72
C TYR A 374 -3.52 11.21 2.57
N VAL A 375 -3.42 11.54 3.86
CA VAL A 375 -2.53 10.83 4.79
C VAL A 375 -2.98 9.38 4.95
N LEU A 376 -4.28 9.12 5.13
CA LEU A 376 -4.82 7.76 5.20
C LEU A 376 -4.47 6.97 3.95
N ALA A 377 -4.61 7.58 2.77
CA ALA A 377 -4.30 6.93 1.51
C ALA A 377 -2.78 6.74 1.26
N ARG A 378 -1.89 7.51 1.92
CA ARG A 378 -0.43 7.55 1.61
C ARG A 378 0.50 7.00 2.71
N ILE A 379 0.01 6.56 3.87
CA ILE A 379 0.83 6.26 5.07
C ILE A 379 2.00 5.25 4.89
N GLU A 380 2.22 4.61 3.74
CA GLU A 380 3.43 3.79 3.53
C GLU A 380 4.34 4.02 2.30
N GLU A 381 4.18 5.09 1.50
CA GLU A 381 5.21 5.37 0.46
C GLU A 381 6.56 5.85 1.04
N LEU A 382 6.56 6.48 2.22
CA LEU A 382 7.76 7.09 2.83
C LEU A 382 8.59 6.12 3.68
N SER A 383 8.11 4.92 3.96
CA SER A 383 8.87 3.89 4.71
C SER A 383 9.68 2.95 3.81
N ALA A 384 9.43 2.94 2.50
CA ALA A 384 10.01 1.96 1.57
C ALA A 384 11.33 2.39 0.90
N ASP A 385 11.68 3.69 0.88
CA ASP A 385 12.77 4.20 0.01
C ASP A 385 14.18 4.21 0.65
N SER A 386 14.35 3.61 1.83
CA SER A 386 15.66 3.51 2.51
C SER A 386 16.45 2.23 2.16
N GLY A 387 16.02 1.49 1.14
CA GLY A 387 16.47 0.11 0.91
C GLY A 387 16.83 -0.27 -0.53
N SER A 388 17.33 0.62 -1.40
CA SER A 388 17.96 0.16 -2.65
C SER A 388 18.88 1.20 -3.31
N ALA A 389 20.18 1.14 -2.98
CA ALA A 389 21.26 1.48 -3.90
C ALA A 389 22.58 0.91 -3.37
N GLY A 390 23.01 -0.21 -3.96
CA GLY A 390 24.36 -0.74 -3.77
C GLY A 390 25.37 0.15 -4.49
N GLY A 391 26.34 0.68 -3.74
CA GLY A 391 27.51 1.38 -4.27
C GLY A 391 28.66 1.27 -3.27
N VAL A 392 29.71 0.54 -3.67
CA VAL A 392 30.90 0.26 -2.87
C VAL A 392 31.70 1.55 -2.61
N ALA A 393 31.81 1.97 -1.34
CA ALA A 393 32.90 2.81 -0.85
C ALA A 393 33.14 2.60 0.64
N LYS A 394 34.42 2.52 1.01
CA LYS A 394 34.95 2.18 2.33
C LYS A 394 35.21 3.46 3.15
N VAL A 395 34.97 3.36 4.46
CA VAL A 395 35.44 4.22 5.58
C VAL A 395 34.60 5.47 5.93
N GLY A 396 34.12 5.49 7.19
CA GLY A 396 33.67 6.70 7.90
C GLY A 396 32.52 6.43 8.87
N ALA A 397 32.80 6.35 10.17
CA ALA A 397 31.81 6.10 11.22
C ALA A 397 30.77 7.23 11.31
N GLY A 398 29.50 6.90 11.09
CA GLY A 398 28.35 7.75 11.36
C GLY A 398 27.13 6.85 11.62
N ALA A 399 26.60 6.88 12.86
CA ALA A 399 25.45 6.08 13.24
C ALA A 399 24.19 6.59 12.50
N THR A 400 23.69 5.79 11.57
CA THR A 400 22.49 6.10 10.77
C THR A 400 21.19 5.94 11.59
N ALA A 401 20.17 6.72 11.24
CA ALA A 401 18.86 6.77 11.92
C ALA A 401 18.14 5.41 12.04
N ALA A 402 18.41 4.46 11.14
CA ALA A 402 17.91 3.08 11.23
C ALA A 402 18.48 2.32 12.46
N THR A 403 19.74 2.58 12.82
CA THR A 403 20.38 2.00 14.02
C THR A 403 19.79 2.60 15.29
N VAL A 404 19.46 3.90 15.26
CA VAL A 404 18.79 4.61 16.36
C VAL A 404 17.37 4.08 16.57
N ASN A 405 16.65 3.77 15.49
CA ASN A 405 15.30 3.20 15.56
C ASN A 405 15.31 1.77 16.13
N LEU A 406 16.19 0.90 15.64
CA LEU A 406 16.31 -0.47 16.16
C LEU A 406 16.74 -0.50 17.64
N THR A 407 17.60 0.44 18.06
CA THR A 407 18.01 0.57 19.45
C THR A 407 16.84 1.00 20.33
N LYS A 408 16.03 1.98 19.90
CA LYS A 408 14.81 2.40 20.62
C LYS A 408 13.80 1.26 20.74
N ILE A 409 13.58 0.49 19.67
CA ILE A 409 12.69 -0.68 19.67
C ILE A 409 13.17 -1.71 20.70
N ARG A 410 14.48 -2.01 20.74
CA ARG A 410 15.05 -2.95 21.71
C ARG A 410 14.97 -2.45 23.14
N ILE A 411 15.22 -1.15 23.39
CA ILE A 411 15.04 -0.54 24.72
C ILE A 411 13.60 -0.73 25.19
N ASN A 412 12.62 -0.41 24.36
CA ASN A 412 11.21 -0.58 24.71
C ASN A 412 10.84 -2.05 24.98
N ALA A 413 11.37 -2.99 24.20
CA ALA A 413 11.14 -4.42 24.43
C ALA A 413 11.72 -4.90 25.77
N ILE A 414 12.90 -4.41 26.18
CA ILE A 414 13.48 -4.71 27.50
C ILE A 414 12.61 -4.15 28.62
N VAL A 415 12.16 -2.89 28.52
CA VAL A 415 11.32 -2.24 29.53
C VAL A 415 9.95 -2.93 29.67
N GLN A 416 9.33 -3.30 28.54
CA GLN A 416 8.08 -4.06 28.53
C GLN A 416 8.27 -5.45 29.14
N THR A 417 9.38 -6.12 28.87
CA THR A 417 9.68 -7.43 29.45
C THR A 417 9.90 -7.33 30.96
N ALA A 418 10.62 -6.31 31.44
CA ALA A 418 10.76 -6.04 32.87
C ALA A 418 9.39 -5.83 33.55
N THR A 419 8.54 -4.98 32.95
CA THR A 419 7.18 -4.67 33.45
C THR A 419 6.31 -5.92 33.49
N ARG A 420 6.34 -6.75 32.45
CA ARG A 420 5.57 -8.00 32.36
C ARG A 420 6.01 -9.03 33.40
N LEU A 421 7.30 -9.07 33.72
CA LEU A 421 7.86 -9.90 34.78
C LEU A 421 7.67 -9.28 36.19
N LYS A 422 6.91 -8.18 36.29
CA LYS A 422 6.63 -7.43 37.52
C LYS A 422 7.87 -6.84 38.20
N TYR A 423 8.92 -6.57 37.42
CA TYR A 423 10.02 -5.72 37.87
C TYR A 423 9.68 -4.25 37.61
N ASP A 424 10.06 -3.37 38.54
CA ASP A 424 10.15 -1.95 38.27
C ASP A 424 11.34 -1.71 37.32
N PRO A 425 11.13 -1.18 36.10
CA PRO A 425 12.23 -0.90 35.18
C PRO A 425 13.28 0.03 35.79
N LEU A 426 12.90 0.97 36.66
CA LEU A 426 13.84 1.90 37.27
C LEU A 426 14.48 1.35 38.56
N SER A 427 14.07 0.15 39.00
CA SER A 427 14.56 -0.49 40.22
C SER A 427 14.60 -2.01 40.06
N VAL A 428 15.34 -2.49 39.04
CA VAL A 428 15.44 -3.93 38.79
C VAL A 428 16.28 -4.57 39.89
N ALA A 429 15.63 -5.42 40.70
CA ALA A 429 16.28 -6.16 41.78
C ALA A 429 17.43 -7.05 41.28
N THR A 430 18.40 -7.31 42.16
CA THR A 430 19.57 -8.16 41.87
C THR A 430 19.15 -9.53 41.31
N GLY A 431 19.69 -9.89 40.15
CA GLY A 431 19.34 -11.13 39.43
C GLY A 431 18.19 -10.97 38.42
N GLY A 432 17.38 -9.90 38.51
CA GLY A 432 16.29 -9.62 37.58
C GLY A 432 16.77 -9.42 36.14
N LYS A 433 17.97 -8.85 35.95
CA LYS A 433 18.60 -8.71 34.62
C LYS A 433 18.75 -10.05 33.90
N ALA A 434 19.20 -11.11 34.58
CA ALA A 434 19.42 -12.41 33.96
C ALA A 434 18.09 -13.08 33.54
N ILE A 435 17.04 -12.87 34.32
CA ILE A 435 15.69 -13.36 34.03
C ILE A 435 15.09 -12.61 32.84
N ILE A 436 15.24 -11.28 32.80
CA ILE A 436 14.83 -10.44 31.66
C ILE A 436 15.62 -10.81 30.40
N GLU A 437 16.92 -11.06 30.52
CA GLU A 437 17.79 -11.49 29.41
C GLU A 437 17.34 -12.83 28.84
N ALA A 438 17.10 -13.83 29.69
CA ALA A 438 16.62 -15.14 29.25
C ALA A 438 15.26 -15.03 28.53
N GLU A 439 14.33 -14.26 29.08
CA GLU A 439 12.99 -14.08 28.51
C GLU A 439 13.05 -13.33 27.16
N CYS A 440 13.90 -12.31 27.04
CA CYS A 440 14.13 -11.58 25.78
C CYS A 440 14.82 -12.43 24.72
N LEU A 441 15.69 -13.37 25.09
CA LEU A 441 16.39 -14.24 24.15
C LEU A 441 15.54 -15.44 23.70
N ASP A 442 14.66 -15.93 24.57
CA ASP A 442 13.83 -17.11 24.32
C ASP A 442 12.52 -16.77 23.60
N LYS A 443 11.71 -15.85 24.16
CA LYS A 443 10.35 -15.59 23.65
C LYS A 443 10.26 -14.56 22.54
N LEU A 444 11.32 -13.78 22.33
CA LEU A 444 11.40 -12.81 21.23
C LEU A 444 12.22 -13.34 20.05
N LYS A 445 12.49 -14.64 20.03
CA LYS A 445 13.21 -15.33 18.97
C LYS A 445 12.34 -15.40 17.71
N GLY A 446 12.50 -14.42 16.82
CA GLY A 446 11.75 -14.32 15.57
C GLY A 446 11.06 -12.98 15.37
N ALA A 447 10.92 -12.19 16.43
CA ALA A 447 10.38 -10.84 16.34
C ALA A 447 11.39 -9.87 15.66
N PRO A 448 10.92 -8.76 15.05
CA PRO A 448 11.75 -7.87 14.21
C PRO A 448 12.95 -7.24 14.94
N HIS A 449 12.99 -7.30 16.27
CA HIS A 449 14.07 -6.77 17.10
C HIS A 449 15.23 -7.74 17.37
N ARG A 450 15.13 -9.03 16.97
CA ARG A 450 16.13 -10.13 17.15
C ARG A 450 17.17 -9.85 18.23
N PHE A 451 16.94 -10.34 19.44
CA PHE A 451 17.95 -10.32 20.50
C PHE A 451 18.95 -11.47 20.31
N THR A 452 20.22 -11.12 20.16
CA THR A 452 21.37 -11.95 20.54
C THR A 452 21.91 -11.47 21.90
N PRO A 453 22.68 -12.28 22.65
CA PRO A 453 23.26 -11.86 23.93
C PRO A 453 24.02 -10.52 23.84
N ASP A 454 24.76 -10.30 22.75
CA ASP A 454 25.50 -9.05 22.55
C ASP A 454 24.60 -7.85 22.26
N THR A 455 23.55 -8.03 21.47
CA THR A 455 22.59 -6.94 21.21
C THR A 455 21.73 -6.62 22.42
N PHE A 456 21.43 -7.61 23.26
CA PHE A 456 20.75 -7.40 24.53
C PHE A 456 21.63 -6.57 25.47
N LYS A 457 22.91 -6.93 25.64
CA LYS A 457 23.86 -6.17 26.47
C LYS A 457 23.98 -4.71 26.02
N LYS A 458 24.09 -4.46 24.71
CA LYS A 458 24.14 -3.10 24.14
C LYS A 458 22.85 -2.32 24.37
N ALA A 459 21.70 -2.94 24.13
CA ALA A 459 20.40 -2.29 24.34
C ALA A 459 20.11 -2.05 25.83
N TRP A 460 20.52 -2.95 26.72
CA TRP A 460 20.45 -2.77 28.17
C TRP A 460 21.29 -1.58 28.63
N GLN A 461 22.53 -1.46 28.14
CA GLN A 461 23.37 -0.32 28.46
C GLN A 461 22.77 0.98 27.91
N ALA A 462 22.28 0.98 26.67
CA ALA A 462 21.62 2.15 26.10
C ALA A 462 20.32 2.54 26.83
N ALA A 463 19.54 1.56 27.32
CA ALA A 463 18.38 1.81 28.16
C ALA A 463 18.78 2.46 29.48
N ARG A 464 19.91 2.04 30.06
CA ARG A 464 20.44 2.62 31.29
C ARG A 464 20.95 4.04 31.09
N ASP A 465 21.73 4.26 30.05
CA ASP A 465 22.24 5.59 29.69
C ASP A 465 21.09 6.57 29.37
N ALA A 466 19.97 6.06 28.87
CA ALA A 466 18.75 6.82 28.62
C ALA A 466 17.83 6.97 29.86
N GLY A 467 18.23 6.45 31.04
CA GLY A 467 17.41 6.51 32.26
C GLY A 467 16.10 5.72 32.19
N ARG A 468 16.03 4.70 31.32
CA ARG A 468 14.84 3.87 31.08
C ARG A 468 14.88 2.55 31.85
N ILE A 469 16.07 2.14 32.30
CA ILE A 469 16.25 0.99 33.17
C ILE A 469 17.36 1.28 34.18
N ASP A 470 17.21 0.85 35.42
CA ASP A 470 18.31 0.84 36.38
C ASP A 470 18.30 -0.44 37.22
N VAL A 471 19.47 -0.80 37.73
CA VAL A 471 19.64 -1.98 38.58
C VAL A 471 19.99 -1.47 39.97
N GLU A 472 19.24 -1.90 40.98
CA GLU A 472 19.53 -1.55 42.37
C GLU A 472 20.95 -2.00 42.73
N ASN A 473 21.69 -1.15 43.45
CA ASN A 473 22.97 -1.47 44.08
C ASN A 473 24.15 -1.82 43.14
N VAL A 474 24.26 -1.20 41.96
CA VAL A 474 25.43 -1.37 41.08
C VAL A 474 26.75 -0.97 41.74
N GLU A 475 26.73 -0.05 42.71
CA GLU A 475 27.94 0.42 43.41
C GLU A 475 28.57 -0.65 44.31
N ILE A 476 27.78 -1.58 44.85
CA ILE A 476 28.28 -2.67 45.73
C ILE A 476 29.12 -3.68 44.93
N TYR A 477 28.82 -3.89 43.64
CA TYR A 477 29.50 -4.88 42.80
C TYR A 477 30.72 -4.34 42.03
N ARG A 478 30.77 -3.05 41.67
CA ARG A 478 31.98 -2.45 41.08
C ARG A 478 33.17 -2.46 42.05
N GLY A 479 32.91 -2.48 43.36
CA GLY A 479 33.94 -2.64 44.40
C GLY A 479 34.50 -4.07 44.53
N GLN A 480 33.81 -5.11 44.03
CA GLN A 480 34.23 -6.50 44.21
C GLN A 480 34.99 -7.10 43.01
N GLN A 481 34.93 -6.52 41.82
CA GLN A 481 35.70 -7.01 40.65
C GLN A 481 37.08 -6.36 40.47
N GLY A 482 37.49 -5.45 41.37
CA GLY A 482 38.80 -4.78 41.35
C GLY A 482 39.94 -5.53 42.06
N GLY A 483 39.66 -6.66 42.72
CA GLY A 483 40.68 -7.46 43.39
C GLY A 483 41.03 -8.71 42.60
N ASN A 484 42.03 -8.63 41.72
CA ASN A 484 42.70 -9.81 41.16
C ASN A 484 43.93 -10.11 42.04
N PRO A 485 43.93 -11.15 42.89
CA PRO A 485 45.09 -11.55 43.66
C PRO A 485 45.82 -12.69 42.94
N HIS A 486 46.43 -12.41 41.79
CA HIS A 486 47.43 -13.32 41.21
C HIS A 486 48.57 -12.52 40.59
N GLY A 487 49.40 -12.00 41.49
CA GLY A 487 50.81 -11.73 41.26
C GLY A 487 51.61 -12.60 42.23
N CYS A 488 51.89 -13.83 41.83
CA CYS A 488 53.00 -14.71 42.22
C CYS A 488 53.00 -15.90 41.26
#